data_AF-A0A392V688-F1
#
_entry.id   AF-A0A392V688-F1
#
_cell.length_a   1.000
_cell.length_b   1.000
_cell.length_c   1.000
_cell.angle_alpha   90.00
_cell.angle_beta   90.00
_cell.angle_gamma   90.00
#
_symmetry.space_group_name_H-M   'P 1'
#
loop_
_entity.id
_entity.type
_entity.pdbx_description
1 polymer ?
#
loop_
_entity_poly.entity_id
_entity_poly.type
_entity_poly.pdbx_seq_one_letter_code
_entity_poly.pdbx_strand_id
1 'polypeptide(L)' 'DVWKTGVRMDRDEEGIVKAAEIRRCLELVMGNGGKGEELRRNAKKWKNFARKAVKEGGSSDKNLRNFLRNN' A
#
# COMPACT_ATOMS: atom_id res chain seq x y z
N ASP A 1 -4.66 -9.88 0.30
CA ASP A 1 -4.71 -8.50 -0.22
C ASP A 1 -4.21 -8.45 -1.66
N VAL A 2 -4.85 -7.66 -2.52
CA VAL A 2 -4.60 -7.64 -3.98
C VAL A 2 -3.23 -7.04 -4.31
N TRP A 3 -2.85 -5.98 -3.59
CA TRP A 3 -1.65 -5.20 -3.90
C TRP A 3 -0.40 -5.67 -3.16
N LYS A 4 -0.58 -6.50 -2.12
CA LYS A 4 0.50 -7.12 -1.34
C LYS A 4 1.55 -6.10 -0.89
N THR A 5 1.11 -4.97 -0.33
CA THR A 5 1.98 -3.89 0.16
C THR A 5 2.17 -3.92 1.69
N GLY A 6 1.39 -4.75 2.40
CA GLY A 6 1.49 -4.96 3.83
C GLY A 6 0.87 -6.30 4.26
N VAL A 7 0.68 -6.44 5.58
CA VAL A 7 -0.04 -7.57 6.18
C VAL A 7 -1.19 -7.03 7.03
N ARG A 8 -2.24 -7.84 7.16
CA ARG A 8 -3.35 -7.58 8.08
C ARG A 8 -3.12 -8.43 9.32
N MET A 9 -3.26 -7.81 10.48
CA MET A 9 -3.18 -8.51 11.78
C MET A 9 -4.47 -9.27 12.03
N ASP A 10 -4.34 -10.46 12.58
CA ASP A 10 -5.46 -11.26 13.03
C ASP A 10 -6.00 -10.75 14.38
N ARG A 11 -7.30 -10.93 14.59
CA ARG A 11 -8.01 -10.56 15.83
C ARG A 11 -8.54 -11.83 16.47
N ASP A 12 -8.62 -11.86 17.79
CA ASP A 12 -9.34 -12.92 18.48
C ASP A 12 -10.86 -12.73 18.40
N GLU A 13 -11.60 -13.62 19.07
CA GLU A 13 -13.06 -13.65 19.07
C GLU A 13 -13.70 -12.39 19.66
N GLU A 14 -12.98 -11.67 20.54
CA GLU A 14 -13.40 -10.38 21.10
C GLU A 14 -13.02 -9.20 20.19
N GLY A 15 -12.36 -9.47 19.06
CA GLY A 15 -11.90 -8.46 18.13
C GLY A 15 -10.59 -7.78 18.54
N ILE A 16 -9.87 -8.31 19.53
CA ILE A 16 -8.64 -7.74 20.07
C ILE A 16 -7.42 -8.27 19.30
N VAL A 17 -6.47 -7.39 19.01
CA VAL A 17 -5.16 -7.78 18.46
C VAL A 17 -4.17 -7.94 19.61
N LYS A 18 -3.67 -9.16 19.79
CA LYS A 18 -2.71 -9.47 20.86
C LYS A 18 -1.31 -8.93 20.54
N ALA A 19 -0.55 -8.57 21.57
CA ALA A 19 0.81 -8.04 21.41
C ALA A 19 1.75 -8.98 20.61
N ALA A 20 1.59 -10.30 20.77
CA ALA A 20 2.35 -11.29 20.00
C ALA A 20 2.09 -11.20 18.49
N GLU A 21 0.83 -10.96 18.10
CA GLU A 21 0.45 -10.79 16.70
C GLU A 21 1.03 -9.49 16.13
N ILE A 22 1.00 -8.40 16.91
CA ILE A 22 1.64 -7.13 16.52
C ILE A 22 3.13 -7.34 16.25
N ARG A 23 3.83 -8.03 17.16
CA ARG A 23 5.27 -8.33 17.03
C ARG A 23 5.55 -9.16 15.77
N ARG A 24 4.79 -10.25 15.55
CA ARG A 24 4.95 -11.12 14.37
C ARG A 24 4.78 -10.33 13.07
N CYS A 25 3.74 -9.51 12.96
CA CYS A 25 3.51 -8.68 11.78
C CYS A 25 4.62 -7.63 11.57
N LEU A 26 5.10 -7.02 12.65
CA LEU A 26 6.21 -6.06 12.58
C LEU A 26 7.48 -6.73 12.07
N GLU A 27 7.84 -7.89 12.59
CA GLU A 27 9.01 -8.66 12.16
C GLU A 27 8.90 -9.10 10.69
N LEU A 28 7.72 -9.52 10.24
CA LEU A 28 7.48 -9.89 8.85
C LEU A 28 7.63 -8.70 7.89
N VAL A 29 7.11 -7.52 8.26
CA VAL A 29 7.16 -6.32 7.42
C VAL A 29 8.54 -5.66 7.43
N MET A 30 9.16 -5.57 8.61
CA MET A 30 10.42 -4.85 8.81
C MET A 30 11.66 -5.73 8.63
N GLY A 31 11.50 -7.05 8.70
CA GLY A 31 12.59 -7.99 8.50
C GLY A 31 13.16 -7.97 7.08
N ASN A 32 14.36 -8.53 6.96
CA ASN A 32 15.08 -8.71 5.69
C ASN A 32 14.76 -10.06 5.02
N GLY A 33 13.76 -10.79 5.51
CA GLY A 33 13.27 -11.99 4.85
C GLY A 33 12.53 -11.66 3.55
N GLY A 34 12.46 -12.64 2.64
CA GLY A 34 11.87 -12.45 1.31
C GLY A 34 10.45 -11.88 1.31
N LYS A 35 9.67 -12.13 2.39
CA LYS A 35 8.33 -11.55 2.51
C LYS A 35 8.36 -10.03 2.68
N GLY A 36 9.19 -9.51 3.60
CA GLY A 36 9.32 -8.06 3.82
C GLY A 36 9.84 -7.35 2.56
N GLU A 37 10.77 -7.96 1.85
CA GLU A 37 11.30 -7.43 0.58
C GLU A 37 10.23 -7.36 -0.51
N GLU A 38 9.39 -8.40 -0.64
CA GLU A 38 8.26 -8.42 -1.57
C GLU A 38 7.30 -7.25 -1.30
N LEU A 39 6.91 -7.06 -0.03
CA LEU A 39 6.00 -5.99 0.38
C LEU A 39 6.57 -4.60 0.05
N ARG A 40 7.84 -4.34 0.37
CA ARG A 40 8.53 -3.07 0.08
C ARG A 40 8.64 -2.81 -1.42
N ARG A 41 8.95 -3.84 -2.22
CA ARG A 41 9.01 -3.74 -3.68
C ARG A 41 7.65 -3.37 -4.28
N ASN A 42 6.59 -4.02 -3.81
CA ASN A 42 5.23 -3.73 -4.26
C ASN A 42 4.80 -2.31 -3.87
N ALA A 43 5.05 -1.89 -2.62
CA ALA A 43 4.77 -0.53 -2.17
C ALA A 43 5.51 0.52 -3.01
N LYS A 44 6.80 0.30 -3.32
CA LYS A 44 7.59 1.19 -4.19
C LYS A 44 7.02 1.26 -5.62
N LYS A 45 6.59 0.12 -6.17
CA LYS A 45 5.95 0.06 -7.49
C LYS A 45 4.67 0.91 -7.53
N TRP A 46 3.79 0.75 -6.55
CA TRP A 46 2.54 1.52 -6.45
C TRP A 46 2.80 3.01 -6.23
N LYS A 47 3.74 3.37 -5.36
CA LYS A 47 4.19 4.77 -5.18
C LYS A 47 4.61 5.40 -6.51
N ASN A 48 5.37 4.68 -7.33
CA ASN A 48 5.83 5.19 -8.62
C ASN A 48 4.67 5.39 -9.61
N PHE A 49 3.69 4.47 -9.66
CA PHE A 49 2.51 4.65 -10.49
C PHE A 49 1.66 5.83 -10.05
N ALA A 50 1.39 5.95 -8.75
CA ALA A 50 0.64 7.09 -8.21
C ALA A 50 1.30 8.42 -8.59
N ARG A 51 2.62 8.56 -8.38
CA ARG A 51 3.37 9.77 -8.76
C ARG A 51 3.30 10.07 -10.26
N LYS A 52 3.36 9.04 -11.12
CA LYS A 52 3.24 9.21 -12.57
C LYS A 52 1.83 9.62 -13.00
N ALA A 53 0.80 9.16 -12.29
CA ALA A 53 -0.59 9.49 -12.60
C ALA A 53 -0.93 10.95 -12.23
N VAL A 54 -0.44 11.42 -11.07
CA VAL A 54 -0.82 12.74 -10.53
C VAL A 54 0.08 13.89 -10.97
N LYS A 55 1.30 13.64 -11.48
CA LYS A 55 2.17 14.71 -11.99
C LYS A 55 1.51 15.43 -13.18
N GLU A 56 1.98 16.64 -13.49
CA GLU A 56 1.55 17.37 -14.68
C GLU A 56 1.72 16.52 -15.96
N GLY A 57 0.66 16.51 -16.79
CA GLY A 57 0.55 15.67 -17.98
C GLY A 57 0.28 14.19 -17.70
N GLY A 58 0.19 13.79 -16.42
CA GLY A 58 -0.19 12.46 -15.97
C GLY A 58 -1.68 12.15 -16.22
N SER A 59 -2.05 10.87 -16.09
CA SER A 59 -3.42 10.44 -16.39
C SER A 59 -4.47 11.08 -15.48
N SER A 60 -4.20 11.17 -14.17
CA SER A 60 -5.12 11.81 -13.22
C SER A 60 -5.16 13.33 -13.41
N ASP A 61 -4.04 13.99 -13.69
CA ASP A 61 -3.99 15.43 -14.04
C ASP A 61 -4.83 15.72 -15.30
N LYS A 62 -4.67 14.94 -16.36
CA LYS A 62 -5.45 15.07 -17.59
C LYS A 62 -6.93 14.86 -17.36
N ASN A 63 -7.31 13.82 -16.62
CA ASN A 63 -8.71 13.54 -16.31
C ASN A 63 -9.34 14.68 -15.52
N LEU A 64 -8.63 15.23 -14.53
CA LEU A 64 -9.12 16.38 -13.75
C LEU A 64 -9.27 17.63 -14.62
N ARG A 65 -8.29 17.95 -15.47
CA ARG A 65 -8.36 19.08 -16.40
C ARG A 65 -9.52 18.94 -17.39
N ASN A 66 -9.77 17.73 -17.89
CA ASN A 66 -10.91 17.47 -18.77
C ASN A 66 -12.25 17.65 -18.05
N PHE A 67 -12.36 17.17 -16.82
CA PHE A 67 -13.57 17.36 -16.00
C PHE A 67 -13.89 18.84 -15.78
N LEU A 68 -12.88 19.68 -15.50
CA LEU A 68 -13.05 21.12 -15.30
C LEU A 68 -13.40 21.88 -16.57
N ARG A 69 -13.01 21.39 -17.75
CA ARG A 69 -13.28 22.02 -19.06
C ARG A 69 -14.66 21.67 -19.63
N ASN A 70 -15.28 20.62 -19.12
CA ASN A 70 -16.57 20.11 -19.60
C ASN A 70 -17.75 20.52 -18.69
N ASN A 71 -17.54 21.49 -17.78
CA ASN A 71 -18.57 22.33 -17.16
C ASN A 71 -18.50 23.73 -17.75
#